data_AF-A0A8G2FI36-F1
#
_entry.id   AF-A0A8G2FI36-F1
#
_cell.length_a   1.000
_cell.length_b   1.000
_cell.length_c   1.000
_cell.angle_alpha   90.00
_cell.angle_beta   90.00
_cell.angle_gamma   90.00
#
_symmetry.space_group_name_H-M   'P 1'
#
loop_
_entity.id
_entity.type
_entity.pdbx_description
1 polymer ?
#
loop_
_entity_poly.entity_id
_entity_poly.type
_entity_poly.pdbx_seq_one_letter_code
_entity_poly.pdbx_strand_id
1 'polypeptide(L)'
;MLGVRKISADSNGATVAAYYDDEIKPTHDVGAGSTPVPNRASGERVANYYTREPDGAVWSPHIDDKVAAALGINPTKAPNQKTIALLVEARRADTGEKWEAKSPRKVSALDLTFSPHKSWSLASAFAPTEAERQIIHYIETTANQRAMEYAADVLGWARLGKHGQDGAERGSVAWMTVRHKTARPTMHVEDPDTATTYLVDLAAVGDPQDHHHNILFNLVVTEQGRVGSLDTGLCG
;
A
#
# COMPACT_ATOMS: atom_id res chain seq x y z
N MET A 1 -5.68 -7.93 -11.81
CA MET A 1 -6.76 -7.43 -10.94
C MET A 1 -6.28 -6.15 -10.27
N LEU A 2 -7.17 -5.18 -10.07
CA LEU A 2 -6.94 -3.98 -9.28
C LEU A 2 -7.73 -4.05 -7.96
N GLY A 3 -7.04 -3.98 -6.83
CA GLY A 3 -7.64 -3.72 -5.52
C GLY A 3 -7.43 -2.26 -5.11
N VAL A 4 -8.44 -1.64 -4.48
CA VAL A 4 -8.34 -0.27 -3.96
C VAL A 4 -8.75 -0.26 -2.49
N ARG A 5 -7.89 0.24 -1.62
CA ARG A 5 -8.19 0.42 -0.19
C ARG A 5 -7.82 1.84 0.25
N LYS A 6 -8.63 2.42 1.15
CA LYS A 6 -8.33 3.70 1.79
C LYS A 6 -7.58 3.43 3.09
N ILE A 7 -6.48 4.15 3.31
CA ILE A 7 -5.74 4.11 4.57
C ILE A 7 -6.19 5.29 5.43
N SER A 8 -6.64 5.01 6.65
CA SER A 8 -7.06 6.03 7.61
C SER A 8 -5.84 6.76 8.17
N ALA A 9 -5.93 8.08 8.30
CA ALA A 9 -4.90 8.87 8.99
C ALA A 9 -4.88 8.60 10.51
N ASP A 10 -5.97 8.04 11.07
CA ASP A 10 -6.06 7.62 12.47
C ASP A 10 -5.58 6.17 12.68
N SER A 11 -4.98 5.54 11.66
CA SER A 11 -4.44 4.18 11.77
C SER A 11 -3.22 4.14 12.70
N ASN A 12 -2.87 2.94 13.18
CA ASN A 12 -1.60 2.73 13.85
C ASN A 12 -0.50 2.58 12.78
N GLY A 13 0.30 3.62 12.58
CA GLY A 13 1.31 3.66 11.53
C GLY A 13 2.35 2.57 11.65
N ALA A 14 2.74 2.17 12.87
CA ALA A 14 3.68 1.07 13.07
C ALA A 14 3.11 -0.28 12.60
N THR A 15 1.83 -0.56 12.88
CA THR A 15 1.16 -1.77 12.38
C THR A 15 1.06 -1.77 10.86
N VAL A 16 0.63 -0.65 10.27
CA VAL A 16 0.50 -0.52 8.81
C VAL A 16 1.87 -0.58 8.13
N ALA A 17 2.90 0.07 8.67
CA ALA A 17 4.25 0.00 8.14
C ALA A 17 4.84 -1.40 8.24
N ALA A 18 4.60 -2.12 9.34
CA ALA A 18 5.05 -3.49 9.49
C ALA A 18 4.47 -4.42 8.41
N TYR A 19 3.22 -4.18 7.98
CA TYR A 19 2.62 -4.92 6.86
C TYR A 19 3.34 -4.72 5.52
N TYR A 20 3.97 -3.56 5.34
CA TYR A 20 4.64 -3.18 4.10
C TYR A 20 6.16 -3.38 4.13
N ASP A 21 6.78 -3.52 5.31
CA ASP A 21 8.25 -3.53 5.46
C ASP A 21 8.83 -4.85 6.02
N ASP A 22 8.02 -5.76 6.56
CA ASP A 22 8.39 -7.13 6.96
C ASP A 22 9.82 -7.34 7.56
N GLU A 23 10.21 -6.50 8.53
CA GLU A 23 11.24 -6.85 9.53
C GLU A 23 10.71 -7.81 10.63
N ILE A 24 9.42 -8.18 10.59
CA ILE A 24 8.82 -9.05 11.62
C ILE A 24 9.06 -10.53 11.26
N LYS A 25 10.08 -11.12 11.90
CA LYS A 25 10.20 -12.58 12.03
C LYS A 25 8.92 -13.14 12.67
N PRO A 26 8.44 -14.32 12.28
CA PRO A 26 7.22 -14.90 12.83
C PRO A 26 7.32 -14.99 14.35
N THR A 27 6.51 -14.21 15.07
CA THR A 27 6.34 -14.32 16.52
C THR A 27 5.00 -14.96 16.84
N HIS A 28 4.70 -16.14 16.30
CA HIS A 28 3.70 -17.01 16.89
C HIS A 28 4.07 -18.47 16.63
N ASP A 29 4.59 -19.14 17.66
CA ASP A 29 4.35 -20.57 17.83
C ASP A 29 2.83 -20.75 17.87
N VAL A 30 2.25 -21.30 16.82
CA VAL A 30 0.88 -21.84 16.87
C VAL A 30 0.93 -23.17 17.62
N GLY A 31 1.27 -23.10 18.90
CA GLY A 31 0.83 -24.08 19.87
C GLY A 31 -0.69 -24.00 19.95
N ALA A 32 -1.36 -25.13 19.77
CA ALA A 32 -2.80 -25.30 19.84
C ALA A 32 -3.43 -24.46 20.98
N GLY A 33 -4.07 -23.34 20.65
CA GLY A 33 -4.67 -22.49 21.69
C GLY A 33 -5.21 -21.11 21.30
N SER A 34 -5.09 -20.61 20.07
CA SER A 34 -5.71 -19.33 19.72
C SER A 34 -7.21 -19.49 19.41
N THR A 35 -8.05 -18.84 20.21
CA THR A 35 -9.50 -18.81 20.05
C THR A 35 -9.92 -18.08 18.76
N PRO A 36 -10.94 -18.59 18.02
CA PRO A 36 -11.49 -17.90 16.86
C PRO A 36 -12.20 -16.61 17.29
N VAL A 37 -11.86 -15.46 16.68
CA VAL A 37 -12.54 -14.19 16.94
C VAL A 37 -13.54 -13.93 15.81
N PRO A 38 -14.83 -13.63 16.11
CA PRO A 38 -15.83 -13.37 15.09
C PRO A 38 -15.55 -12.05 14.35
N ASN A 39 -15.63 -12.07 13.03
CA ASN A 39 -15.57 -10.88 12.18
C ASN A 39 -16.84 -10.03 12.36
N ARG A 40 -16.75 -8.98 13.17
CA ARG A 40 -17.71 -7.87 13.15
C ARG A 40 -17.04 -6.64 12.54
N ALA A 41 -17.75 -6.04 11.58
CA ALA A 41 -17.36 -4.87 10.83
C ALA A 41 -16.89 -3.71 11.72
N SER A 42 -15.57 -3.58 11.87
CA SER A 42 -14.88 -2.38 12.35
C SER A 42 -13.38 -2.52 12.10
N GLY A 43 -12.88 -1.92 11.02
CA GLY A 43 -11.44 -1.72 10.76
C GLY A 43 -10.58 -2.98 10.70
N GLU A 44 -10.25 -3.44 9.48
CA GLU A 44 -9.35 -4.58 9.29
C GLU A 44 -7.97 -4.32 9.92
N ARG A 45 -7.59 -5.16 10.89
CA ARG A 45 -6.18 -5.30 11.33
C ARG A 45 -5.44 -6.11 10.28
N VAL A 46 -4.28 -5.63 9.88
CA VAL A 46 -3.46 -6.26 8.84
C VAL A 46 -2.45 -7.18 9.53
N ALA A 47 -2.44 -8.47 9.15
CA ALA A 47 -1.48 -9.47 9.61
C ALA A 47 -0.37 -9.68 8.57
N ASN A 48 0.86 -9.93 9.03
CA ASN A 48 2.11 -9.83 8.27
C ASN A 48 2.71 -11.23 8.03
N TYR A 49 2.84 -11.69 6.78
CA TYR A 49 3.32 -13.05 6.47
C TYR A 49 4.01 -13.18 5.09
N TYR A 50 4.74 -12.19 4.58
CA TYR A 50 5.30 -12.28 3.23
C TYR A 50 6.81 -12.62 3.21
N THR A 51 7.22 -13.43 2.24
CA THR A 51 8.65 -13.66 1.95
C THR A 51 9.14 -12.55 1.03
N ARG A 52 10.18 -11.82 1.46
CA ARG A 52 10.77 -10.67 0.76
C ARG A 52 11.55 -11.06 -0.53
N GLU A 53 11.62 -10.12 -1.47
CA GLU A 53 12.75 -9.89 -2.40
C GLU A 53 13.56 -8.67 -1.89
N PRO A 54 14.89 -8.62 -2.02
CA PRO A 54 15.78 -7.65 -1.35
C PRO A 54 15.50 -6.15 -1.61
N ASP A 55 14.45 -5.78 -2.35
CA ASP A 55 14.30 -4.46 -2.95
C ASP A 55 13.51 -3.46 -2.08
N GLY A 56 12.82 -3.93 -1.03
CA GLY A 56 12.11 -3.08 -0.07
C GLY A 56 11.02 -2.19 -0.70
N ALA A 57 10.51 -1.23 0.06
CA ALA A 57 9.67 -0.18 -0.50
C ALA A 57 10.50 0.73 -1.41
N VAL A 58 9.93 1.18 -2.53
CA VAL A 58 10.57 2.14 -3.46
C VAL A 58 9.67 3.34 -3.69
N TRP A 59 10.27 4.52 -3.82
CA TRP A 59 9.53 5.73 -4.20
C TRP A 59 9.11 5.70 -5.66
N SER A 60 8.04 6.42 -5.97
CA SER A 60 7.69 6.75 -7.34
C SER A 60 8.85 7.43 -8.07
N PRO A 61 9.03 7.19 -9.37
CA PRO A 61 10.02 7.92 -10.17
C PRO A 61 9.66 9.41 -10.19
N HIS A 62 10.69 10.27 -10.21
CA HIS A 62 10.54 11.71 -10.42
C HIS A 62 9.60 12.43 -9.44
N ILE A 63 9.70 12.15 -8.14
CA ILE A 63 8.99 12.93 -7.11
C ILE A 63 9.42 14.41 -7.20
N ASP A 64 8.42 15.29 -7.37
CA ASP A 64 8.59 16.74 -7.35
C ASP A 64 9.12 17.23 -6.00
N ASP A 65 10.11 18.13 -6.01
CA ASP A 65 10.76 18.67 -4.81
C ASP A 65 9.75 19.28 -3.82
N LYS A 66 8.67 19.91 -4.32
CA LYS A 66 7.61 20.48 -3.46
C LYS A 66 6.80 19.39 -2.76
N VAL A 67 6.56 18.26 -3.43
CA VAL A 67 5.89 17.10 -2.84
C VAL A 67 6.80 16.42 -1.82
N ALA A 68 8.08 16.23 -2.16
CA ALA A 68 9.07 15.70 -1.23
C ALA A 68 9.18 16.58 0.03
N ALA A 69 9.22 17.90 -0.14
CA ALA A 69 9.23 18.86 0.94
C ALA A 69 7.94 18.83 1.78
N ALA A 70 6.76 18.68 1.15
CA ALA A 70 5.48 18.59 1.87
C ALA A 70 5.36 17.29 2.70
N LEU A 71 5.86 16.18 2.18
CA LEU A 71 5.89 14.89 2.88
C LEU A 71 7.05 14.76 3.87
N GLY A 72 8.06 15.63 3.80
CA GLY A 72 9.26 15.55 4.63
C GLY A 72 10.15 14.35 4.28
N ILE A 73 10.19 13.95 3.01
CA ILE A 73 10.95 12.78 2.55
C ILE A 73 12.20 13.20 1.76
N ASN A 74 13.21 12.32 1.77
CA ASN A 74 14.31 12.37 0.81
C ASN A 74 14.11 11.25 -0.22
N PRO A 75 13.72 11.55 -1.46
CA PRO A 75 13.40 10.53 -2.47
C PRO A 75 14.63 9.74 -2.95
N THR A 76 15.85 10.19 -2.63
CA THR A 76 17.10 9.45 -2.94
C THR A 76 17.37 8.30 -1.98
N LYS A 77 16.63 8.21 -0.88
CA LYS A 77 16.73 7.15 0.12
C LYS A 77 15.46 6.32 0.10
N ALA A 78 15.60 4.99 0.09
CA ALA A 78 14.45 4.10 0.19
C ALA A 78 13.60 4.42 1.45
N PRO A 79 12.26 4.38 1.35
CA PRO A 79 11.39 4.45 2.51
C PRO A 79 11.78 3.37 3.55
N ASN A 80 11.84 3.76 4.82
CA ASN A 80 11.98 2.83 5.94
C ASN A 80 10.69 2.78 6.77
N GLN A 81 10.58 1.80 7.66
CA GLN A 81 9.40 1.60 8.51
C GLN A 81 8.91 2.87 9.22
N LYS A 82 9.83 3.67 9.78
CA LYS A 82 9.48 4.91 10.48
C LYS A 82 8.89 5.94 9.52
N THR A 83 9.50 6.11 8.35
CA THR A 83 8.98 6.98 7.28
C THR A 83 7.58 6.52 6.85
N ILE A 84 7.41 5.23 6.59
CA ILE A 84 6.11 4.66 6.19
C ILE A 84 5.06 4.93 7.27
N ALA A 85 5.37 4.63 8.53
CA ALA A 85 4.46 4.80 9.67
C ALA A 85 3.97 6.25 9.81
N LEU A 86 4.86 7.22 9.67
CA LEU A 86 4.47 8.63 9.74
C LEU A 86 3.59 9.05 8.57
N LEU A 87 3.93 8.64 7.34
CA LEU A 87 3.18 9.04 6.15
C LEU A 87 1.76 8.45 6.12
N VAL A 88 1.58 7.20 6.56
CA VAL A 88 0.24 6.58 6.65
C VAL A 88 -0.62 7.17 7.77
N GLU A 89 -0.02 7.91 8.72
CA GLU A 89 -0.72 8.73 9.71
C GLU A 89 -0.95 10.18 9.24
N ALA A 90 -0.69 10.49 7.96
CA ALA A 90 -0.72 11.84 7.40
C ALA A 90 0.21 12.82 8.13
N ARG A 91 1.40 12.35 8.51
CA ARG A 91 2.47 13.14 9.14
C ARG A 91 3.68 13.22 8.24
N ARG A 92 4.42 14.31 8.37
CA ARG A 92 5.72 14.48 7.71
C ARG A 92 6.71 13.44 8.23
N ALA A 93 7.52 12.87 7.34
CA ALA A 93 8.49 11.84 7.70
C ALA A 93 9.72 12.37 8.46
N ASP A 94 10.02 13.67 8.35
CA ASP A 94 11.16 14.33 8.99
C ASP A 94 10.84 14.83 10.41
N THR A 95 9.71 15.51 10.59
CA THR A 95 9.32 16.15 11.86
C THR A 95 8.25 15.39 12.64
N GLY A 96 7.46 14.53 11.98
CA GLY A 96 6.29 13.88 12.55
C GLY A 96 5.08 14.81 12.75
N GLU A 97 5.18 16.07 12.32
CA GLU A 97 4.05 17.01 12.32
C GLU A 97 2.99 16.58 11.31
N LYS A 98 1.72 16.89 11.58
CA LYS A 98 0.65 16.61 10.62
C LYS A 98 0.88 17.39 9.34
N TRP A 99 0.51 16.81 8.19
CA TRP A 99 0.55 17.54 6.93
C TRP A 99 -0.28 18.82 7.00
N GLU A 100 0.22 19.87 6.37
CA GLU A 100 -0.48 21.15 6.28
C GLU A 100 -1.80 20.97 5.53
N ALA A 101 -2.91 21.23 6.22
CA ALA A 101 -4.24 21.17 5.64
C ALA A 101 -5.20 22.06 6.42
N LYS A 102 -6.18 22.67 5.73
CA LYS A 102 -7.26 23.44 6.37
C LYS A 102 -8.12 22.59 7.32
N SER A 103 -8.17 21.29 7.10
CA SER A 103 -8.89 20.33 7.94
C SER A 103 -8.06 19.07 8.12
N PRO A 104 -8.11 18.40 9.29
CA PRO A 104 -7.44 17.12 9.49
C PRO A 104 -7.81 16.11 8.40
N ARG A 105 -6.79 15.44 7.84
CA ARG A 105 -7.01 14.36 6.88
C ARG A 105 -7.65 13.18 7.59
N LYS A 106 -8.75 12.65 7.05
CA LYS A 106 -9.33 11.36 7.50
C LYS A 106 -8.71 10.17 6.77
N VAL A 107 -8.38 10.37 5.50
CA VAL A 107 -7.69 9.39 4.65
C VAL A 107 -6.31 9.95 4.34
N SER A 108 -5.27 9.19 4.66
CA SER A 108 -3.86 9.54 4.45
C SER A 108 -3.32 9.04 3.11
N ALA A 109 -3.85 7.92 2.60
CA ALA A 109 -3.41 7.33 1.34
C ALA A 109 -4.46 6.41 0.72
N LEU A 110 -4.27 6.08 -0.56
CA LEU A 110 -4.92 5.00 -1.26
C LEU A 110 -3.88 3.89 -1.54
N ASP A 111 -4.19 2.66 -1.17
CA ASP A 111 -3.44 1.48 -1.58
C ASP A 111 -4.08 0.92 -2.86
N LEU A 112 -3.36 1.07 -3.97
CA LEU A 112 -3.71 0.53 -5.28
C LEU A 112 -2.91 -0.76 -5.49
N THR A 113 -3.54 -1.90 -5.19
CA THR A 113 -2.90 -3.20 -5.29
C THR A 113 -3.06 -3.75 -6.71
N PHE A 114 -1.96 -3.87 -7.45
CA PHE A 114 -1.96 -4.47 -8.77
C PHE A 114 -1.48 -5.91 -8.67
N SER A 115 -2.34 -6.86 -9.06
CA SER A 115 -1.97 -8.27 -9.15
C SER A 115 -2.05 -8.72 -10.61
N PRO A 116 -0.98 -9.25 -11.21
CA PRO A 116 -1.04 -9.86 -12.53
C PRO A 116 -1.92 -11.12 -12.52
N HIS A 117 -2.14 -11.68 -13.70
CA HIS A 117 -2.82 -12.97 -13.81
C HIS A 117 -1.99 -14.08 -13.15
N LYS A 118 -2.64 -15.09 -12.56
CA LYS A 118 -1.96 -16.17 -11.81
C LYS A 118 -0.85 -16.86 -12.61
N SER A 119 -1.04 -17.05 -13.91
CA SER A 119 -0.03 -17.64 -14.79
C SER A 119 1.29 -16.87 -14.80
N TRP A 120 1.26 -15.56 -14.60
CA TRP A 120 2.44 -14.71 -14.51
C TRP A 120 3.24 -15.01 -13.24
N SER A 121 2.56 -15.08 -12.10
CA SER A 121 3.19 -15.44 -10.82
C SER A 121 3.75 -16.85 -10.83
N LEU A 122 3.10 -17.78 -11.53
CA LEU A 122 3.64 -19.13 -11.74
C LEU A 122 4.88 -19.10 -12.64
N ALA A 123 4.86 -18.35 -13.74
CA ALA A 123 6.02 -18.20 -14.62
C ALA A 123 7.22 -17.60 -13.90
N SER A 124 7.00 -16.59 -13.05
CA SER A 124 8.02 -15.99 -12.18
C SER A 124 8.59 -17.00 -11.18
N ALA A 125 7.71 -17.70 -10.45
CA ALA A 125 8.12 -18.67 -9.43
C ALA A 125 8.90 -19.85 -10.02
N PHE A 126 8.50 -20.34 -11.19
CA PHE A 126 9.08 -21.50 -11.89
C PHE A 126 10.06 -21.13 -13.00
N ALA A 127 10.50 -19.87 -13.08
CA ALA A 127 11.51 -19.45 -14.05
C ALA A 127 12.77 -20.35 -13.97
N PRO A 128 13.21 -20.97 -15.08
CA PRO A 128 14.35 -21.89 -15.09
C PRO A 128 15.66 -21.25 -14.64
N THR A 129 15.81 -19.95 -14.88
CA THR A 129 16.99 -19.17 -14.50
C THR A 129 16.62 -17.90 -13.76
N GLU A 130 17.57 -17.38 -12.98
CA GLU A 130 17.42 -16.08 -12.34
C GLU A 130 17.30 -14.96 -13.38
N ALA A 131 18.00 -15.06 -14.51
CA ALA A 131 17.91 -14.08 -15.58
C ALA A 131 16.49 -13.98 -16.15
N GLU A 132 15.82 -15.11 -16.41
CA GLU A 132 14.43 -15.14 -16.86
C GLU A 132 13.47 -14.60 -15.80
N ARG A 133 13.68 -14.97 -14.53
CA ARG A 133 12.91 -14.43 -13.40
C ARG A 133 13.00 -12.90 -13.35
N GLN A 134 14.21 -12.35 -13.49
CA GLN A 134 14.43 -10.90 -13.48
C GLN A 134 13.81 -10.19 -14.69
N ILE A 135 13.76 -10.82 -15.86
CA ILE A 135 13.02 -10.27 -17.02
C ILE A 135 11.52 -10.17 -16.72
N ILE A 136 10.93 -11.21 -16.14
CA ILE A 136 9.52 -11.22 -15.74
C ILE A 136 9.25 -10.11 -14.71
N HIS A 137 10.11 -9.99 -13.69
CA HIS A 137 10.02 -8.94 -12.68
C HIS A 137 10.14 -7.52 -13.28
N TYR A 138 11.06 -7.32 -14.22
CA TYR A 138 11.25 -6.04 -14.88
C TYR A 138 10.01 -5.63 -15.69
N ILE A 139 9.42 -6.57 -16.43
CA ILE A 139 8.19 -6.33 -17.20
C ILE A 139 7.04 -5.96 -16.26
N GLU A 140 6.86 -6.72 -15.17
CA GLU A 140 5.82 -6.47 -14.18
C GLU A 140 5.97 -5.10 -13.52
N THR A 141 7.19 -4.78 -13.05
CA THR A 141 7.48 -3.50 -12.40
C THR A 141 7.28 -2.32 -13.35
N THR A 142 7.66 -2.48 -14.62
CA THR A 142 7.43 -1.46 -15.67
C THR A 142 5.93 -1.25 -15.93
N ALA A 143 5.16 -2.34 -16.00
CA ALA A 143 3.71 -2.27 -16.17
C ALA A 143 3.04 -1.58 -14.97
N ASN A 144 3.46 -1.93 -13.75
CA ASN A 144 3.01 -1.29 -12.51
C ASN A 144 3.30 0.21 -12.51
N GLN A 145 4.53 0.60 -12.85
CA GLN A 145 4.95 1.99 -12.91
C GLN A 145 4.08 2.79 -13.90
N ARG A 146 3.90 2.30 -15.13
CA ARG A 146 3.07 2.99 -16.14
C ARG A 146 1.62 3.15 -15.70
N ALA A 147 1.06 2.13 -15.06
CA ALA A 147 -0.30 2.20 -14.53
C ALA A 147 -0.41 3.22 -13.38
N MET A 148 0.62 3.31 -12.52
CA MET A 148 0.68 4.33 -11.46
C MET A 148 0.89 5.74 -11.99
N GLU A 149 1.70 5.94 -13.03
CA GLU A 149 1.86 7.23 -13.70
C GLU A 149 0.52 7.72 -14.25
N TYR A 150 -0.26 6.84 -14.88
CA TYR A 150 -1.63 7.15 -15.30
C TYR A 150 -2.56 7.45 -14.12
N ALA A 151 -2.53 6.65 -13.06
CA ALA A 151 -3.33 6.90 -11.86
C ALA A 151 -2.99 8.24 -11.20
N ALA A 152 -1.71 8.60 -11.15
CA ALA A 152 -1.23 9.89 -10.64
C ALA A 152 -1.75 11.06 -11.49
N ASP A 153 -1.81 10.92 -12.82
CA ASP A 153 -2.37 11.94 -13.70
C ASP A 153 -3.88 12.15 -13.50
N VAL A 154 -4.63 11.04 -13.34
CA VAL A 154 -6.08 11.07 -13.12
C VAL A 154 -6.45 11.59 -11.73
N LEU A 155 -5.71 11.21 -10.69
CA LEU A 155 -6.05 11.52 -9.30
C LEU A 155 -5.35 12.77 -8.76
N GLY A 156 -4.32 13.28 -9.45
CA GLY A 156 -3.45 14.39 -9.08
C GLY A 156 -4.11 15.78 -9.17
N TRP A 157 -5.32 15.89 -8.62
CA TRP A 157 -6.13 17.10 -8.64
C TRP A 157 -6.52 17.50 -7.21
N ALA A 158 -6.09 18.68 -6.80
CA ALA A 158 -6.37 19.29 -5.52
C ALA A 158 -7.71 20.04 -5.58
N ARG A 159 -8.77 19.45 -5.03
CA ARG A 159 -10.10 20.08 -4.96
C ARG A 159 -10.10 21.44 -4.23
N LEU A 160 -10.99 22.33 -4.69
CA LEU A 160 -11.29 23.64 -4.13
C LEU A 160 -12.71 23.64 -3.55
N GLY A 161 -12.90 24.40 -2.47
CA GLY A 161 -14.21 24.50 -1.82
C GLY A 161 -14.69 23.22 -1.14
N LYS A 162 -15.93 23.25 -0.66
CA LYS A 162 -16.57 22.09 -0.03
C LYS A 162 -16.93 21.08 -1.12
N HIS A 163 -16.40 19.85 -1.02
CA HIS A 163 -16.62 18.78 -2.00
C HIS A 163 -16.20 19.08 -3.45
N GLY A 164 -15.30 20.03 -3.71
CA GLY A 164 -14.89 20.38 -5.08
C GLY A 164 -15.83 21.34 -5.81
N GLN A 165 -16.76 21.98 -5.09
CA GLN A 165 -17.72 22.92 -5.68
C GLN A 165 -17.07 24.14 -6.35
N ASP A 166 -15.86 24.52 -5.91
CA ASP A 166 -15.11 25.65 -6.48
C ASP A 166 -14.10 25.18 -7.55
N GLY A 167 -14.24 23.94 -8.02
CA GLY A 167 -13.36 23.31 -9.01
C GLY A 167 -12.22 22.49 -8.40
N ALA A 168 -11.23 22.15 -9.24
CA ALA A 168 -10.03 21.42 -8.84
C ALA A 168 -8.82 21.95 -9.63
N GLU A 169 -7.66 21.89 -9.00
CA GLU A 169 -6.40 22.37 -9.56
C GLU A 169 -5.44 21.20 -9.68
N ARG A 170 -4.80 21.02 -10.83
CA ARG A 170 -3.81 19.95 -11.02
C ARG A 170 -2.59 20.19 -10.13
N GLY A 171 -1.99 19.11 -9.64
CA GLY A 171 -0.76 19.18 -8.87
C GLY A 171 0.02 17.88 -8.88
N SER A 172 1.21 17.95 -8.31
CA SER A 172 2.13 16.83 -8.17
C SER A 172 1.72 15.95 -6.98
N VAL A 173 1.90 14.64 -7.13
CA VAL A 173 1.63 13.62 -6.11
C VAL A 173 2.85 12.73 -5.95
N ALA A 174 2.86 11.90 -4.90
CA ALA A 174 3.87 10.86 -4.72
C ALA A 174 3.22 9.57 -4.22
N TRP A 175 3.83 8.45 -4.57
CA TRP A 175 3.50 7.14 -4.02
C TRP A 175 4.77 6.37 -3.67
N MET A 176 4.59 5.29 -2.93
CA MET A 176 5.60 4.23 -2.83
C MET A 176 5.03 2.90 -3.30
N THR A 177 5.90 2.05 -3.83
CA THR A 177 5.56 0.71 -4.28
C THR A 177 6.26 -0.31 -3.40
N VAL A 178 5.51 -1.30 -2.93
CA VAL A 178 5.99 -2.47 -2.20
C VAL A 178 5.57 -3.71 -2.99
N ARG A 179 6.49 -4.63 -3.24
CA ARG A 179 6.21 -5.87 -3.96
C ARG A 179 6.17 -7.05 -3.02
N HIS A 180 5.12 -7.86 -3.13
CA HIS A 180 4.96 -9.14 -2.46
C HIS A 180 4.81 -10.27 -3.50
N LYS A 181 5.19 -11.51 -3.14
CA LYS A 181 5.21 -12.67 -4.05
C LYS A 181 4.30 -13.84 -3.67
N THR A 182 3.62 -13.76 -2.53
CA THR A 182 2.75 -14.85 -2.03
C THR A 182 1.36 -14.35 -1.73
N ALA A 183 0.36 -15.18 -2.01
CA ALA A 183 -1.02 -14.97 -1.57
C ALA A 183 -1.10 -15.07 -0.04
N ARG A 184 -2.17 -14.52 0.56
CA ARG A 184 -2.50 -14.83 1.96
C ARG A 184 -2.81 -16.33 2.07
N PRO A 185 -2.04 -17.11 2.86
CA PRO A 185 -2.32 -18.51 3.08
C PRO A 185 -3.54 -18.60 4.00
N THR A 186 -4.72 -18.66 3.39
CA THR A 186 -6.00 -18.74 4.10
C THR A 186 -6.61 -20.10 3.86
N MET A 187 -7.04 -20.76 4.92
CA MET A 187 -7.72 -22.05 4.86
C MET A 187 -9.15 -21.90 5.37
N HIS A 188 -10.08 -22.51 4.63
CA HIS A 188 -11.42 -22.72 5.12
C HIS A 188 -11.39 -23.86 6.15
N VAL A 189 -11.66 -23.53 7.40
CA VAL A 189 -11.81 -24.50 8.50
C VAL A 189 -13.28 -24.58 8.85
N GLU A 190 -13.87 -25.76 8.68
CA GLU A 190 -15.24 -26.04 9.13
C GLU A 190 -15.22 -26.45 10.59
N ASP A 191 -16.04 -25.77 11.41
CA ASP A 191 -16.26 -26.16 12.80
C ASP A 191 -17.24 -27.35 12.84
N PRO A 192 -16.80 -28.51 13.35
CA PRO A 192 -17.59 -29.74 13.33
C PRO A 192 -18.84 -29.67 14.22
N ASP A 193 -18.90 -28.77 15.19
CA ASP A 193 -20.03 -28.65 16.12
C ASP A 193 -21.11 -27.70 15.60
N THR A 194 -20.73 -26.74 14.75
CA THR A 194 -21.64 -25.71 14.25
C THR A 194 -21.84 -25.71 12.74
N ALA A 195 -21.08 -26.52 12.00
CA ALA A 195 -20.98 -26.54 10.54
C ALA A 195 -20.63 -25.15 9.94
N THR A 196 -20.06 -24.24 10.74
CA THR A 196 -19.68 -22.90 10.29
C THR A 196 -18.28 -22.95 9.69
N THR A 197 -18.12 -22.46 8.46
CA THR A 197 -16.81 -22.32 7.82
C THR A 197 -16.16 -21.00 8.21
N TYR A 198 -15.02 -21.07 8.87
CA TYR A 198 -14.14 -19.93 9.17
C TYR A 198 -13.00 -19.84 8.18
N LEU A 199 -12.55 -18.62 7.88
CA LEU A 199 -11.35 -18.37 7.10
C LEU A 199 -10.21 -18.09 8.09
N VAL A 200 -9.24 -19.00 8.16
CA VAL A 200 -8.14 -18.97 9.12
C VAL A 200 -6.83 -18.73 8.38
N ASP A 201 -6.03 -17.78 8.85
CA ASP A 201 -4.68 -17.53 8.35
C ASP A 201 -3.73 -18.65 8.84
N LEU A 202 -2.98 -19.27 7.93
CA LEU A 202 -2.05 -20.35 8.23
C LEU A 202 -0.60 -19.86 8.28
N ALA A 203 0.20 -20.46 9.16
CA ALA A 203 1.65 -20.29 9.19
C ALA A 203 2.37 -21.15 8.12
N ALA A 204 1.95 -21.04 6.86
CA ALA A 204 2.54 -21.76 5.73
C ALA A 204 2.88 -20.78 4.58
N VAL A 205 3.77 -21.15 3.67
CA VAL A 205 4.03 -20.34 2.46
C VAL A 205 2.79 -20.39 1.57
N GLY A 206 2.10 -19.26 1.40
CA GLY A 206 0.94 -19.14 0.52
C GLY A 206 1.32 -19.32 -0.96
N ASP A 207 0.33 -19.61 -1.80
CA ASP A 207 0.58 -19.82 -3.23
C ASP A 207 1.29 -18.63 -3.88
N PRO A 208 2.13 -18.84 -4.93
CA PRO A 208 2.76 -17.76 -5.67
C PRO A 208 1.72 -16.76 -6.18
N GLN A 209 1.79 -15.52 -5.70
CA GLN A 209 0.96 -14.42 -6.13
C GLN A 209 1.79 -13.15 -6.04
N ASP A 210 2.46 -12.83 -7.13
CA ASP A 210 3.08 -11.53 -7.30
C ASP A 210 1.99 -10.45 -7.20
N HIS A 211 2.28 -9.37 -6.49
CA HIS A 211 1.45 -8.18 -6.45
C HIS A 211 2.23 -6.98 -5.94
N HIS A 212 1.83 -5.81 -6.40
CA HIS A 212 2.39 -4.53 -6.02
C HIS A 212 1.37 -3.73 -5.22
N HIS A 213 1.71 -3.40 -3.98
CA HIS A 213 1.02 -2.39 -3.19
C HIS A 213 1.56 -1.02 -3.57
N ASN A 214 0.73 -0.16 -4.15
CA ASN A 214 1.10 1.20 -4.49
C ASN A 214 0.37 2.18 -3.58
N ILE A 215 1.10 2.75 -2.63
CA ILE A 215 0.55 3.60 -1.58
C ILE A 215 0.66 5.04 -2.06
N LEU A 216 -0.40 5.52 -2.70
CA LEU A 216 -0.54 6.88 -3.21
C LEU A 216 -1.01 7.80 -2.07
N PHE A 217 -0.15 8.71 -1.64
CA PHE A 217 -0.48 9.60 -0.52
C PHE A 217 -1.59 10.57 -0.92
N ASN A 218 -2.55 10.78 -0.01
CA ASN A 218 -3.67 11.69 -0.19
C ASN A 218 -3.25 13.15 0.02
N LEU A 219 -2.26 13.55 -0.77
CA LEU A 219 -1.62 14.85 -0.74
C LEU A 219 -1.28 15.23 -2.18
N VAL A 220 -1.76 16.39 -2.61
CA VAL A 220 -1.49 16.97 -3.92
C VAL A 220 -0.85 18.34 -3.68
N VAL A 221 0.32 18.60 -4.25
CA VAL A 221 0.95 19.92 -4.20
C VAL A 221 0.79 20.59 -5.56
N THR A 222 0.01 21.65 -5.57
CA THR A 222 -0.25 22.45 -6.78
C THR A 222 0.97 23.27 -7.18
N GLU A 223 0.98 23.79 -8.40
CA GLU A 223 2.09 24.61 -8.92
C GLU A 223 2.39 25.81 -8.00
N GLN A 224 1.35 26.45 -7.45
CA GLN A 224 1.46 27.60 -6.55
C GLN A 224 1.84 27.21 -5.10
N GLY A 225 2.08 25.92 -4.83
CA GLY A 225 2.52 25.41 -3.52
C GLY A 225 1.38 25.13 -2.53
N ARG A 226 0.11 25.27 -2.95
CA ARG A 226 -1.03 24.88 -2.11
C ARG A 226 -1.08 23.36 -1.99
N VAL A 227 -1.25 22.89 -0.76
CA VAL A 227 -1.42 21.46 -0.43
C VAL A 227 -2.92 21.10 -0.36
N GLY A 228 -3.34 20.17 -1.21
CA GLY A 228 -4.69 19.62 -1.32
C GLY A 228 -4.74 18.11 -1.08
N SER A 229 -5.94 17.53 -1.17
CA SER A 229 -6.14 16.07 -1.23
C SER A 229 -6.45 15.65 -2.66
N LEU A 230 -6.21 14.37 -2.96
CA LEU A 230 -6.58 13.74 -4.22
C LEU A 230 -8.06 13.90 -4.54
N ASP A 231 -8.36 13.97 -5.84
CA ASP A 231 -9.72 13.86 -6.33
C ASP A 231 -10.11 12.39 -6.46
N THR A 232 -10.95 11.90 -5.55
CA THR A 232 -11.44 10.52 -5.55
C THR A 232 -12.89 10.37 -6.02
N GLY A 233 -13.50 11.46 -6.51
CA GLY A 233 -14.90 11.46 -6.98
C GLY A 233 -15.07 10.97 -8.40
N LEU A 234 -13.96 10.81 -9.14
CA LEU A 234 -13.94 10.09 -10.41
C LEU A 234 -14.00 8.57 -10.23
N CYS A 235 -13.94 8.08 -8.99
CA CYS A 235 -14.00 6.65 -8.64
C CYS A 235 -15.33 6.24 -7.98
N GLY A 236 -16.38 7.07 -8.11
CA GLY A 236 -17.73 6.83 -7.57
C GLY A 236 -18.75 6.50 -8.64
#